data_AF-A0A6P6MU13-F1
#
_entry.id   AF-A0A6P6MU13-F1
#
_cell.length_a   1.000
_cell.length_b   1.000
_cell.length_c   1.000
_cell.angle_alpha   90.00
_cell.angle_beta   90.00
_cell.angle_gamma   90.00
#
_symmetry.space_group_name_H-M   'P 1'
#
loop_
_entity.id
_entity.type
_entity.pdbx_description
1 polymer ?
#
loop_
_entity_poly.entity_id
_entity_poly.type
_entity_poly.pdbx_seq_one_letter_code
_entity_poly.pdbx_strand_id
1 'polypeptide(L)'
;MAERYVLHGSDLASLHRVIPQSVLPQEYGGVAGRLDMSAWSRTLLGAEEEFVVEFCQPDPLEGVIMPDSMLFEGEQAGAHGDDSFRHLRSQLYYCY
;
A
#
# COMPACT_ATOMS: atom_id res chain seq x y z
N MET A 1 -3.89 15.64 14.33
CA MET A 1 -4.44 14.46 13.61
C MET A 1 -5.89 14.16 14.02
N ALA A 2 -6.25 14.23 15.32
CA ALA A 2 -7.57 13.86 15.84
C ALA A 2 -8.77 14.57 15.17
N GLU A 3 -8.61 15.83 14.77
CA GLU A 3 -9.66 16.66 14.15
C GLU A 3 -10.13 16.16 12.77
N ARG A 4 -9.41 15.22 12.16
CA ARG A 4 -9.78 14.65 10.85
C ARG A 4 -10.65 13.39 10.96
N TYR A 5 -10.87 12.88 12.17
CA TYR A 5 -11.71 11.71 12.39
C TYR A 5 -13.12 12.15 12.81
N VAL A 6 -14.11 11.80 12.00
CA VAL A 6 -15.53 12.07 12.27
C VAL A 6 -16.26 10.73 12.42
N LEU A 7 -17.01 10.57 13.51
CA LEU A 7 -17.75 9.35 13.81
C LEU A 7 -19.24 9.62 13.55
N HIS A 8 -19.77 9.07 12.46
CA HIS A 8 -21.19 9.25 12.07
C HIS A 8 -22.12 8.19 12.67
N GLY A 9 -21.60 7.02 13.07
CA GLY A 9 -22.43 5.89 13.52
C GLY A 9 -23.39 5.44 12.41
N SER A 10 -24.66 5.23 12.76
CA SER A 10 -25.71 4.86 11.80
C SER A 10 -26.40 6.05 11.12
N ASP A 11 -25.98 7.28 11.40
CA ASP A 11 -26.58 8.49 10.84
C ASP A 11 -25.97 8.85 9.46
N LEU A 12 -26.60 8.35 8.40
CA LEU A 12 -26.21 8.68 7.02
C LEU A 12 -26.46 10.16 6.67
N ALA A 13 -27.40 10.84 7.32
CA ALA A 13 -27.63 12.26 7.05
C ALA A 13 -26.42 13.09 7.50
N SER A 14 -25.79 12.74 8.62
CA SER A 14 -24.53 13.33 9.09
C SER A 14 -23.38 13.09 8.09
N LEU A 15 -23.26 11.88 7.54
CA LEU A 15 -22.27 11.56 6.48
C LEU A 15 -22.47 12.45 5.24
N HIS A 16 -23.73 12.59 4.79
CA HIS A 16 -24.04 13.33 3.57
C HIS A 16 -23.91 14.85 3.66
N ARG A 17 -23.77 15.40 4.88
CA ARG A 17 -23.37 16.81 5.08
C ARG A 17 -21.93 17.06 4.65
N VAL A 18 -21.09 16.03 4.67
CA VAL A 18 -19.66 16.12 4.36
C VAL A 18 -19.36 15.53 2.98
N ILE A 19 -20.04 14.45 2.59
CA ILE A 19 -19.80 13.75 1.33
C ILE A 19 -21.08 13.69 0.49
N PRO A 20 -21.10 14.23 -0.74
CA PRO A 20 -22.29 14.21 -1.60
C PRO A 20 -22.80 12.79 -1.87
N GLN A 21 -24.13 12.60 -1.87
CA GLN A 21 -24.76 11.32 -2.22
C GLN A 21 -24.43 10.87 -3.65
N SER A 22 -24.17 11.82 -4.55
CA SER A 22 -23.90 11.55 -5.97
C SER A 22 -22.61 10.77 -6.22
N VAL A 23 -21.67 10.79 -5.28
CA VAL A 23 -20.38 10.08 -5.42
C VAL A 23 -20.32 8.78 -4.61
N LEU A 24 -21.32 8.54 -3.76
CA LEU A 24 -21.34 7.38 -2.88
C LEU A 24 -22.14 6.21 -3.48
N PRO A 25 -21.75 4.97 -3.19
CA PRO A 25 -22.56 3.79 -3.48
C PRO A 25 -23.87 3.75 -2.70
N GLN A 26 -24.81 2.93 -3.17
CA GLN A 26 -26.11 2.70 -2.54
C GLN A 26 -25.98 2.18 -1.10
N GLU A 27 -24.99 1.35 -0.82
CA GLU A 27 -24.70 0.78 0.50
C GLU A 27 -24.41 1.87 1.56
N TYR A 28 -24.04 3.08 1.13
CA TYR A 28 -23.79 4.25 1.98
C TYR A 28 -24.83 5.36 1.79
N GLY A 29 -26.01 5.05 1.23
CA GLY A 29 -27.09 6.02 1.00
C GLY A 29 -26.90 6.92 -0.23
N GLY A 30 -25.94 6.59 -1.10
CA GLY A 30 -25.68 7.33 -2.32
C GLY A 30 -26.42 6.81 -3.56
N VAL A 31 -26.15 7.44 -4.70
CA VAL A 31 -26.80 7.14 -5.99
C VAL A 31 -25.80 6.71 -7.09
N ALA A 32 -24.52 6.50 -6.77
CA ALA A 32 -23.47 6.13 -7.72
C ALA A 32 -23.50 4.64 -8.14
N GLY A 33 -24.63 3.96 -7.96
CA GLY A 33 -24.75 2.52 -8.18
C GLY A 33 -24.31 1.69 -6.98
N ARG A 34 -24.15 0.38 -7.19
CA ARG A 34 -23.69 -0.56 -6.15
C ARG A 34 -22.18 -0.60 -6.11
N LEU A 35 -21.63 -0.84 -4.92
CA LEU A 35 -20.19 -1.00 -4.74
C LEU A 35 -19.66 -2.22 -5.51
N ASP A 36 -18.76 -1.97 -6.49
CA ASP A 36 -18.03 -3.00 -7.22
C ASP A 36 -16.53 -2.89 -6.94
N MET A 37 -16.05 -3.74 -6.02
CA MET A 37 -14.63 -3.79 -5.68
C MET A 37 -13.76 -4.30 -6.85
N SER A 38 -14.33 -5.07 -7.78
CA SER A 38 -13.57 -5.63 -8.91
C SER A 38 -13.08 -4.56 -9.88
N ALA A 39 -13.82 -3.45 -10.01
CA ALA A 39 -13.41 -2.31 -10.82
C ALA A 39 -12.12 -1.67 -10.29
N TRP A 40 -12.04 -1.50 -8.96
CA TRP A 40 -10.85 -0.96 -8.32
C TRP A 40 -9.67 -1.93 -8.40
N SER A 41 -9.90 -3.22 -8.12
CA SER A 41 -8.85 -4.24 -8.24
C SER A 41 -8.26 -4.30 -9.65
N ARG A 42 -9.09 -4.25 -10.70
CA ARG A 42 -8.59 -4.20 -12.09
C ARG A 42 -7.80 -2.94 -12.39
N THR A 43 -8.22 -1.79 -11.86
CA THR A 43 -7.50 -0.52 -12.04
C THR A 43 -6.12 -0.59 -11.39
N LEU A 44 -6.05 -1.10 -10.15
CA LEU A 44 -4.79 -1.26 -9.42
C LEU A 44 -3.84 -2.24 -10.12
N LEU A 45 -4.33 -3.39 -10.57
CA LEU A 45 -3.53 -4.37 -11.30
C LEU A 45 -3.11 -3.85 -12.68
N GLY A 46 -3.93 -3.04 -13.34
CA GLY A 46 -3.57 -2.40 -14.62
C GLY A 46 -2.42 -1.40 -14.50
N ALA A 47 -2.20 -0.83 -13.31
CA ALA A 47 -1.09 0.08 -13.03
C ALA A 47 0.17 -0.62 -12.47
N GLU A 48 0.17 -1.96 -12.37
CA GLU A 48 1.26 -2.72 -11.76
C GLU A 48 2.62 -2.46 -12.43
N GLU A 49 2.66 -2.47 -13.76
CA GLU A 49 3.91 -2.27 -14.50
C GLU A 49 4.49 -0.87 -14.28
N GLU A 50 3.66 0.17 -14.38
CA GLU A 50 4.05 1.56 -14.12
C GLU A 50 4.58 1.73 -12.70
N PHE A 51 3.89 1.12 -11.72
CA PHE A 51 4.30 1.15 -10.32
C PHE A 51 5.67 0.47 -10.11
N VAL A 52 5.90 -0.70 -10.69
CA VAL A 52 7.19 -1.42 -10.57
C VAL A 52 8.32 -0.61 -11.21
N VAL A 53 8.08 -0.03 -12.38
CA VAL A 53 9.07 0.80 -13.07
C VAL A 53 9.43 2.03 -12.24
N GLU A 54 8.47 2.69 -11.62
CA GLU A 54 8.75 3.92 -10.88
C GLU A 54 9.30 3.66 -9.47
N PHE A 55 8.77 2.65 -8.77
CA PHE A 55 8.99 2.50 -7.32
C PHE A 55 9.78 1.24 -6.93
N CYS A 56 9.98 0.28 -7.84
CA CYS A 56 10.73 -0.96 -7.56
C CYS A 56 12.09 -1.01 -8.27
N GLN A 57 12.66 0.14 -8.63
CA GLN A 57 14.03 0.18 -9.13
C GLN A 57 15.00 -0.26 -8.02
N PRO A 58 16.04 -1.06 -8.35
CA PRO A 58 17.09 -1.39 -7.40
C PRO A 58 17.72 -0.10 -6.88
N ASP A 59 18.12 -0.09 -5.59
CA ASP A 59 18.84 1.06 -5.04
C ASP A 59 20.10 1.28 -5.91
N PRO A 60 20.38 2.50 -6.39
CA PRO A 60 21.60 2.77 -7.15
C PRO A 60 22.90 2.34 -6.44
N LEU A 61 22.85 2.15 -5.11
CA LEU A 61 23.95 1.69 -4.27
C LEU A 61 23.98 0.17 -4.04
N GLU A 62 22.99 -0.58 -4.52
CA GLU A 62 22.87 -2.04 -4.43
C GLU A 62 23.86 -2.74 -5.38
N GLY A 63 25.15 -2.58 -5.11
CA GLY A 63 26.24 -3.04 -5.99
C GLY A 63 27.53 -2.24 -5.86
N VAL A 64 27.52 -1.12 -5.14
CA VAL A 64 28.76 -0.45 -4.74
C VAL A 64 29.40 -1.30 -3.65
N ILE A 65 30.33 -2.16 -4.05
CA ILE A 65 31.34 -2.70 -3.14
C ILE A 65 32.10 -1.48 -2.64
N MET A 66 31.71 -0.98 -1.46
CA MET A 66 32.51 0.00 -0.74
C MET A 66 33.90 -0.63 -0.61
N PRO A 67 34.99 0.06 -1.00
CA PRO A 67 36.32 -0.50 -0.87
C PRO A 67 36.55 -0.90 0.60
N ASP A 68 37.13 -2.08 0.82
CA ASP A 68 37.43 -2.69 2.14
C ASP A 68 38.09 -1.73 3.13
N SER A 69 38.64 -0.62 2.66
CA SER A 69 39.22 0.48 3.43
C SER A 69 38.26 1.17 4.42
N MET A 70 36.94 0.94 4.31
CA MET A 70 35.91 1.56 5.17
C MET A 70 35.18 0.55 6.08
N LEU A 71 35.52 -0.75 6.02
CA LEU A 71 34.96 -1.76 6.92
C LEU A 71 35.75 -1.75 8.24
N PHE A 72 35.22 -1.04 9.22
CA PHE A 72 35.68 -1.11 10.61
C PHE A 72 35.52 -2.56 11.10
N GLU A 73 36.62 -3.20 11.51
CA GLU A 73 36.65 -4.59 11.98
C GLU A 73 35.68 -4.79 13.15
N GLY A 74 34.74 -5.74 12.98
CA GLY A 74 33.77 -6.13 14.00
C GLY A 74 32.86 -7.29 13.58
N GLU A 75 33.41 -8.50 13.59
CA GLU A 75 32.75 -9.80 13.81
C GLU A 75 31.59 -10.30 12.91
N GLN A 76 31.98 -11.16 11.96
CA GLN A 76 31.61 -12.59 11.87
C GLN A 76 30.18 -13.05 11.47
N ALA A 77 30.13 -13.51 10.20
CA ALA A 77 29.53 -14.76 9.69
C ALA A 77 28.01 -14.96 9.61
N GLY A 78 27.52 -15.23 8.38
CA GLY A 78 26.42 -16.18 8.18
C GLY A 78 25.39 -15.85 7.09
N ALA A 79 25.59 -16.39 5.90
CA ALA A 79 24.59 -16.91 4.94
C ALA A 79 23.31 -16.11 4.55
N HIS A 80 23.22 -15.85 3.25
CA HIS A 80 22.02 -15.85 2.40
C HIS A 80 20.96 -14.75 2.58
N GLY A 81 21.20 -13.63 1.90
CA GLY A 81 20.23 -12.54 1.65
C GLY A 81 19.11 -12.89 0.66
N ASP A 82 18.46 -14.05 0.80
CA ASP A 82 17.33 -14.46 -0.06
C ASP A 82 15.97 -14.47 0.67
N ASP A 83 15.95 -14.14 1.97
CA ASP A 83 14.74 -14.14 2.80
C ASP A 83 14.01 -12.79 2.89
N SER A 84 14.64 -11.69 2.47
CA SER A 84 14.04 -10.34 2.56
C SER A 84 12.82 -10.20 1.62
N PHE A 85 12.94 -10.68 0.37
CA PHE A 85 11.86 -10.61 -0.61
C PHE A 85 10.70 -11.58 -0.31
N ARG A 86 10.99 -12.70 0.36
CA ARG A 86 9.95 -13.65 0.82
C ARG A 86 9.10 -13.05 1.95
N HIS A 87 9.69 -12.26 2.84
CA HIS A 87 8.98 -11.57 3.90
C HIS A 87 8.10 -10.41 3.40
N LEU A 88 8.46 -9.78 2.27
CA LEU A 88 7.63 -8.72 1.70
C LEU A 88 6.36 -9.27 1.03
N ARG A 89 6.43 -10.46 0.41
CA ARG A 89 5.25 -11.12 -0.18
C ARG A 89 4.29 -11.72 0.85
N SER A 90 4.76 -12.09 2.05
CA SER A 90 3.89 -12.69 3.06
C SER A 90 2.97 -11.68 3.77
N GLN A 91 3.30 -10.38 3.76
CA GLN A 91 2.50 -9.36 4.44
C GLN A 91 1.18 -9.01 3.72
N LEU A 92 1.05 -9.32 2.42
CA LEU A 92 -0.19 -9.10 1.65
C LEU A 92 -1.23 -10.21 1.84
N TYR A 93 -0.85 -11.34 2.43
CA TYR A 93 -1.72 -12.52 2.59
C TYR A 93 -2.40 -12.62 3.96
N TYR A 94 -2.13 -11.69 4.89
CA TYR A 94 -2.70 -11.73 6.25
C TYR A 94 -4.09 -11.10 6.38
N CYS A 95 -4.77 -10.83 5.27
CA CYS A 95 -6.08 -10.16 5.24
C CYS A 95 -7.19 -10.97 4.56
N TYR A 96 -7.13 -12.30 4.65
CA TYR A 96 -8.25 -13.20 4.35
C TYR A 96 -8.39 -14.28 5.42
#